data_AF-A0A087UP53-F1
#
_entry.id   AF-A0A087UP53-F1
#
_cell.length_a   1.000
_cell.length_b   1.000
_cell.length_c   1.000
_cell.angle_alpha   90.00
_cell.angle_beta   90.00
_cell.angle_gamma   90.00
#
_symmetry.space_group_name_H-M   'P 1'
#
loop_
_entity.id
_entity.type
_entity.pdbx_description
1 polymer ?
#
loop_
_entity_poly.entity_id
_entity_poly.type
_entity_poly.pdbx_seq_one_letter_code
_entity_poly.pdbx_strand_id
1 'polypeptide(L)'
;MATPASTPRTPFKFDISNLLPEGHEKALKQAFYNVAATVFVVFVSAACVAVYYVLEPFLRPLLWAVLFGSVLHPFKHGMTVVLKRWLQSLQVSGTPLTVGALTSPFFVVDHISEQMWNFTMQYALLFITIVGCVSVSFLIYSCVPDFMTLFFYNMLSRLLNGASMLLEFCHGAALFVWTVVVGYIIILSVWWTPNTRPYLIYLSPIVWTILICHLVSIAGSLRLTILLTLVALMVIGFLADIKGRYSDSATAAITVEQSNEEESHALTPMQAIRSGLAWLRGTEESCS
;
A
#
# COMPACT_ATOMS: atom_id res chain seq x y z
N MET A 1 -69.33 35.75 6.30
CA MET A 1 -68.65 34.44 6.17
C MET A 1 -67.41 34.66 5.30
N ALA A 2 -66.24 34.81 5.92
CA ALA A 2 -64.98 35.04 5.22
C ALA A 2 -63.91 34.24 5.95
N THR A 3 -63.34 33.26 5.26
CA THR A 3 -62.23 32.41 5.72
C THR A 3 -60.93 33.19 5.67
N PRO A 4 -60.05 33.11 6.69
CA PRO A 4 -58.72 33.71 6.58
C PRO A 4 -57.81 32.82 5.73
N ALA A 5 -57.18 33.43 4.73
CA ALA A 5 -56.17 32.82 3.89
C ALA A 5 -54.95 32.41 4.73
N SER A 6 -54.57 31.14 4.62
CA SER A 6 -53.34 30.61 5.20
C SER A 6 -52.13 31.06 4.36
N THR A 7 -51.31 31.96 4.90
CA THR A 7 -50.02 32.33 4.33
C THR A 7 -49.05 31.13 4.44
N PRO A 8 -48.47 30.63 3.34
CA PRO A 8 -47.47 29.58 3.43
C PRO A 8 -46.16 30.17 3.96
N ARG A 9 -45.70 29.67 5.10
CA ARG A 9 -44.34 29.92 5.61
C ARG A 9 -43.36 29.23 4.68
N THR A 10 -42.67 29.99 3.84
CA THR A 10 -41.51 29.50 3.10
C THR A 10 -40.41 29.16 4.10
N PRO A 11 -39.95 27.89 4.22
CA PRO A 11 -38.76 27.61 4.99
C PRO A 11 -37.59 28.32 4.29
N PHE A 12 -36.80 29.06 5.05
CA PHE A 12 -35.50 29.58 4.62
C PHE A 12 -34.60 28.39 4.26
N LYS A 13 -34.75 27.86 3.04
CA LYS A 13 -33.79 26.96 2.43
C LYS A 13 -32.64 27.85 2.01
N PHE A 14 -31.60 27.89 2.84
CA PHE A 14 -30.30 28.42 2.45
C PHE A 14 -29.78 27.50 1.34
N ASP A 15 -30.13 27.80 0.09
CA ASP A 15 -29.66 27.07 -1.08
C ASP A 15 -28.19 27.44 -1.31
N ILE A 16 -27.31 26.76 -0.57
CA ILE A 16 -25.85 26.77 -0.77
C ILE A 16 -25.51 26.39 -2.22
N SER A 17 -26.41 25.67 -2.91
CA SER A 17 -26.35 25.33 -4.32
C SER A 17 -26.36 26.54 -5.27
N ASN A 18 -26.96 27.67 -4.90
CA ASN A 18 -26.94 28.88 -5.74
C ASN A 18 -25.69 29.75 -5.53
N LEU A 19 -24.88 29.47 -4.51
CA LEU A 19 -23.61 30.16 -4.21
C LEU A 19 -22.39 29.47 -4.83
N LEU A 20 -22.55 28.25 -5.37
CA LEU A 20 -21.45 27.49 -5.96
C LEU A 20 -21.68 27.24 -7.46
N PRO A 21 -20.72 27.63 -8.34
CA PRO A 21 -20.75 27.24 -9.74
C PRO A 21 -20.77 25.72 -9.88
N GLU A 22 -21.64 25.17 -10.72
CA GLU A 22 -21.93 23.72 -10.84
C GLU A 22 -20.71 22.81 -11.09
N GLY A 23 -19.57 23.37 -11.51
CA GLY A 23 -18.30 22.64 -11.65
C GLY A 23 -17.55 22.35 -10.34
N HIS A 24 -17.80 23.09 -9.26
CA HIS A 24 -17.10 22.91 -7.98
C HIS A 24 -17.80 21.92 -7.03
N GLU A 25 -19.06 21.55 -7.27
CA GLU A 25 -19.82 20.75 -6.31
C GLU A 25 -19.25 19.33 -6.16
N LYS A 26 -18.83 18.71 -7.27
CA LYS A 26 -18.21 17.37 -7.27
C LYS A 26 -16.81 17.39 -6.63
N ALA A 27 -15.99 18.35 -7.01
CA ALA A 27 -14.64 18.50 -6.48
C ALA A 27 -14.66 18.84 -4.98
N LEU A 28 -15.59 19.69 -4.54
CA LEU A 28 -15.77 20.03 -3.13
C LEU A 28 -16.29 18.85 -2.32
N LYS A 29 -17.30 18.12 -2.83
CA LYS A 29 -17.77 16.88 -2.20
C LYS A 29 -16.62 15.89 -2.02
N GLN A 30 -15.80 15.70 -3.06
CA GLN A 30 -14.64 14.82 -3.01
C GLN A 30 -13.59 15.27 -1.98
N ALA A 31 -13.25 16.57 -1.96
CA ALA A 31 -12.32 17.11 -0.98
C ALA A 31 -12.83 16.94 0.46
N PHE A 32 -14.12 17.18 0.68
CA PHE A 32 -14.76 17.00 1.99
C PHE A 32 -14.75 15.53 2.42
N TYR A 33 -15.13 14.60 1.54
CA TYR A 33 -15.10 13.17 1.83
C TYR A 33 -13.68 12.68 2.13
N ASN A 34 -12.67 13.15 1.39
CA ASN A 34 -11.28 12.77 1.63
C ASN A 34 -10.76 13.30 3.00
N VAL A 35 -11.09 14.54 3.35
CA VAL A 35 -10.73 15.12 4.65
C VAL A 35 -11.47 14.40 5.79
N ALA A 36 -12.78 14.17 5.64
CA ALA A 36 -13.57 13.45 6.62
C ALA A 36 -13.08 12.00 6.82
N ALA A 37 -12.75 11.30 5.74
CA ALA A 37 -12.16 9.96 5.79
C ALA A 37 -10.81 9.98 6.51
N THR A 38 -9.94 10.94 6.21
CA THR A 38 -8.64 11.08 6.87
C THR A 38 -8.80 11.34 8.38
N VAL A 39 -9.68 12.26 8.77
CA VAL A 39 -9.97 12.56 10.18
C VAL A 39 -10.54 11.34 10.90
N PHE A 40 -11.47 10.62 10.26
CA PHE A 40 -12.04 9.41 10.82
C PHE A 40 -10.98 8.33 11.03
N VAL A 41 -10.09 8.11 10.05
CA VAL A 41 -8.99 7.14 10.18
C VAL A 41 -8.02 7.53 11.30
N VAL A 42 -7.68 8.82 11.43
CA VAL A 42 -6.83 9.33 12.52
C VAL A 42 -7.51 9.15 13.89
N PHE A 43 -8.82 9.41 13.97
CA PHE A 43 -9.59 9.21 15.19
C PHE A 43 -9.66 7.73 15.58
N VAL A 44 -9.96 6.85 14.63
CA VAL A 44 -10.01 5.40 14.85
C VAL A 44 -8.63 4.87 15.23
N SER A 45 -7.55 5.34 14.58
CA SER A 45 -6.20 4.91 14.93
C SER A 45 -5.81 5.38 16.34
N ALA A 46 -6.15 6.61 16.72
CA ALA A 46 -5.95 7.11 18.09
C ALA A 46 -6.76 6.29 19.12
N ALA A 47 -8.01 5.94 18.80
CA ALA A 47 -8.83 5.08 19.65
C ALA A 47 -8.23 3.66 19.78
N CYS A 48 -7.73 3.07 18.68
CA CYS A 48 -7.02 1.80 18.72
C CYS A 48 -5.76 1.86 19.59
N VAL A 49 -4.98 2.94 19.51
CA VAL A 49 -3.80 3.16 20.36
C VAL A 49 -4.20 3.30 21.83
N ALA A 50 -5.28 4.02 22.13
CA ALA A 50 -5.80 4.13 23.49
C ALA A 50 -6.25 2.76 24.03
N VAL A 51 -6.98 1.96 23.23
CA VAL A 51 -7.35 0.59 23.57
C VAL A 51 -6.12 -0.27 23.80
N TYR A 52 -5.08 -0.15 22.95
CA TYR A 52 -3.82 -0.84 23.14
C TYR A 52 -3.20 -0.51 24.51
N TYR A 53 -3.13 0.76 24.91
CA TYR A 53 -2.58 1.13 26.22
C TYR A 53 -3.38 0.54 27.39
N VAL A 54 -4.72 0.51 27.26
CA VAL A 54 -5.60 -0.11 28.28
C VAL A 54 -5.40 -1.63 28.33
N LEU A 55 -5.24 -2.26 27.17
CA LEU A 55 -5.14 -3.72 27.03
C LEU A 55 -3.70 -4.23 27.13
N GLU A 56 -2.68 -3.37 27.08
CA GLU A 56 -1.25 -3.73 27.15
C GLU A 56 -0.93 -4.71 28.31
N PRO A 57 -1.38 -4.46 29.56
CA PRO A 57 -1.12 -5.39 30.66
C PRO A 57 -1.73 -6.77 30.44
N PHE A 58 -2.81 -6.88 29.65
CA PHE A 58 -3.50 -8.14 29.35
C PHE A 58 -3.02 -8.80 28.05
N LEU A 59 -2.57 -7.99 27.08
CA LEU A 59 -2.12 -8.43 25.76
C LEU A 59 -0.91 -9.35 25.85
N ARG A 60 0.06 -9.05 26.73
CA ARG A 60 1.24 -9.92 26.88
C ARG A 60 0.82 -11.32 27.36
N PRO A 61 0.13 -11.49 28.51
CA PRO A 61 -0.36 -12.81 28.91
C PRO A 61 -1.25 -13.50 27.87
N LEU A 62 -2.12 -12.75 27.20
CA LEU A 62 -3.06 -13.31 26.21
C LEU A 62 -2.33 -13.79 24.95
N LEU A 63 -1.35 -13.05 24.45
CA LEU A 63 -0.49 -13.46 23.34
C LEU A 63 0.35 -14.69 23.71
N TRP A 64 0.91 -14.72 24.92
CA TRP A 64 1.59 -15.92 25.40
C TRP A 64 0.65 -17.11 25.48
N ALA A 65 -0.57 -16.94 26.01
CA ALA A 65 -1.55 -18.01 26.09
C ALA A 65 -2.01 -18.52 24.71
N VAL A 66 -2.21 -17.61 23.75
CA VAL A 66 -2.56 -17.98 22.37
C VAL A 66 -1.38 -18.66 21.67
N LEU A 67 -0.14 -18.16 21.85
CA LEU A 67 1.07 -18.76 21.31
C LEU A 67 1.28 -20.16 21.89
N PHE A 68 1.23 -20.30 23.21
CA PHE A 68 1.32 -21.59 23.87
C PHE A 68 0.16 -22.50 23.49
N GLY A 69 -1.08 -22.01 23.40
CA GLY A 69 -2.23 -22.82 22.97
C GLY A 69 -2.08 -23.34 21.54
N SER A 70 -1.60 -22.48 20.63
CA SER A 70 -1.42 -22.80 19.22
C SER A 70 -0.26 -23.76 18.98
N VAL A 71 0.79 -23.73 19.82
CA VAL A 71 1.91 -24.68 19.76
C VAL A 71 1.61 -25.97 20.54
N LEU A 72 0.96 -25.88 21.70
CA LEU A 72 0.69 -27.01 22.58
C LEU A 72 -0.39 -27.94 22.01
N HIS A 73 -1.39 -27.41 21.31
CA HIS A 73 -2.43 -28.22 20.67
C HIS A 73 -1.86 -29.21 19.62
N PRO A 74 -1.13 -28.76 18.58
CA PRO A 74 -0.53 -29.68 17.61
C PRO A 74 0.56 -30.55 18.25
N PHE A 75 1.32 -30.03 19.23
CA PHE A 75 2.32 -30.81 19.96
C PHE A 75 1.69 -31.99 20.73
N LYS A 76 0.63 -31.72 21.52
CA LYS A 76 -0.11 -32.75 22.26
C LYS A 76 -0.71 -33.79 21.31
N HIS A 77 -1.28 -33.35 20.20
CA HIS A 77 -1.83 -34.25 19.19
C HIS A 77 -0.73 -35.11 18.54
N GLY A 78 0.41 -34.50 18.17
CA GLY A 78 1.57 -35.19 17.62
C GLY A 78 2.12 -36.28 18.55
N MET A 79 2.34 -35.95 19.83
CA MET A 79 2.79 -36.94 20.84
C MET A 79 1.81 -38.10 20.96
N THR A 80 0.50 -37.83 20.97
CA THR A 80 -0.53 -38.86 21.09
C THR A 80 -0.55 -39.78 19.87
N VAL A 81 -0.39 -39.23 18.67
CA VAL A 81 -0.34 -40.01 17.43
C VAL A 81 0.91 -40.89 17.38
N VAL A 82 2.08 -40.34 17.74
CA VAL A 82 3.34 -41.11 17.81
C VAL A 82 3.23 -42.24 18.84
N LEU A 83 2.71 -41.96 20.03
CA LEU A 83 2.53 -42.97 21.08
C LEU A 83 1.54 -44.06 20.65
N LYS A 84 0.41 -43.70 20.02
CA LYS A 84 -0.56 -44.67 19.49
C LYS A 84 0.04 -45.55 18.40
N ARG A 85 0.79 -44.97 17.46
CA ARG A 85 1.48 -45.71 16.38
C ARG A 85 2.53 -46.67 16.94
N TRP A 86 3.32 -46.21 17.91
CA TRP A 86 4.28 -47.04 18.62
C TRP A 86 3.59 -48.22 19.33
N LEU A 87 2.51 -47.96 20.07
CA LEU A 87 1.78 -49.00 20.80
C LEU A 87 1.14 -50.03 19.85
N GLN A 88 0.58 -49.57 18.73
CA GLN A 88 0.05 -50.45 17.67
C GLN A 88 1.15 -51.30 17.02
N SER A 89 2.34 -50.72 16.77
CA SER A 89 3.48 -51.45 16.22
C SER A 89 3.96 -52.57 17.15
N LEU A 90 3.95 -52.34 18.47
CA LEU A 90 4.26 -53.38 19.47
C LEU A 90 3.21 -54.49 19.51
N GLN A 91 1.92 -54.13 19.40
CA GLN A 91 0.83 -55.10 19.40
C GLN A 91 0.87 -56.04 18.19
N VAL A 92 1.24 -55.51 17.01
CA VAL A 92 1.35 -56.30 15.76
C VAL A 92 2.59 -57.19 15.75
N SER A 93 3.70 -56.73 16.33
CA SER A 93 4.97 -57.47 16.36
C SER A 93 5.07 -58.52 17.49
N GLY A 94 4.08 -58.58 18.39
CA GLY A 94 4.06 -59.53 19.51
C GLY A 94 5.20 -59.34 20.51
N THR A 95 5.84 -58.16 20.52
CA THR A 95 6.98 -57.86 21.40
C THR A 95 6.51 -57.51 22.81
N PRO A 96 7.16 -58.03 23.87
CA PRO A 96 6.78 -57.69 25.24
C PRO A 96 7.06 -56.21 25.54
N LEU A 97 6.16 -55.58 26.31
CA LEU A 97 6.15 -54.14 26.58
C LEU A 97 7.49 -53.59 27.12
N THR A 98 8.23 -54.39 27.88
CA THR A 98 9.54 -54.03 28.44
C THR A 98 10.61 -53.85 27.37
N VAL A 99 10.64 -54.72 26.35
CA VAL A 99 11.57 -54.60 25.21
C VAL A 99 11.16 -53.44 24.32
N GLY A 100 9.84 -53.23 24.14
CA GLY A 100 9.30 -52.09 23.42
C GLY A 100 9.62 -50.73 24.08
N ALA A 101 9.55 -50.65 25.41
CA ALA A 101 9.90 -49.44 26.16
C ALA A 101 11.39 -49.08 26.01
N LEU A 102 12.26 -50.10 25.94
CA LEU A 102 13.69 -49.91 25.73
C LEU A 102 14.01 -49.40 24.30
N THR A 103 13.21 -49.78 23.31
CA THR A 103 13.35 -49.33 21.91
C THR A 103 12.54 -48.08 21.56
N SER A 104 11.66 -47.61 22.46
CA SER A 104 10.90 -46.36 22.32
C SER A 104 11.73 -45.13 21.89
N PRO A 105 12.93 -44.85 22.46
CA PRO A 105 13.71 -43.68 22.02
C PRO A 105 14.14 -43.77 20.56
N PHE A 106 14.46 -44.97 20.06
CA PHE A 106 14.85 -45.15 18.66
C PHE A 106 13.68 -44.91 17.70
N PHE A 107 12.47 -45.35 18.05
CA PHE A 107 11.27 -45.09 17.24
C PHE A 107 10.95 -43.58 17.13
N VAL A 108 11.12 -42.83 18.22
CA VAL A 108 10.91 -41.38 18.22
C VAL A 108 11.97 -40.68 17.37
N VAL A 109 13.23 -41.08 17.48
CA VAL A 109 14.32 -40.52 16.67
C VAL A 109 14.11 -40.81 15.19
N ASP A 110 13.73 -42.03 14.83
CA ASP A 110 13.49 -42.42 13.44
C ASP A 110 12.31 -41.64 12.83
N HIS A 111 11.21 -41.50 13.60
CA HIS A 111 10.07 -40.71 13.15
C HIS A 111 10.38 -39.21 13.00
N ILE A 112 11.17 -38.64 13.91
CA ILE A 112 11.64 -37.25 13.79
C ILE A 112 12.57 -37.11 12.59
N SER A 113 13.44 -38.09 12.34
CA SER A 113 14.36 -38.10 11.20
C SER A 113 13.61 -38.11 9.87
N GLU A 114 12.61 -38.97 9.71
CA GLU A 114 11.77 -39.01 8.49
C GLU A 114 10.98 -37.72 8.29
N GLN A 115 10.44 -37.12 9.37
CA GLN A 115 9.78 -35.84 9.29
C GLN A 115 10.75 -34.73 8.85
N MET A 116 11.91 -34.64 9.50
CA MET A 116 12.97 -33.68 9.15
C MET A 116 13.42 -33.82 7.70
N TRP A 117 13.55 -35.06 7.20
CA TRP A 117 13.88 -35.35 5.80
C TRP A 117 12.81 -34.81 4.84
N ASN A 118 11.55 -35.14 5.08
CA ASN A 118 10.44 -34.71 4.22
C ASN A 118 10.23 -33.19 4.24
N PHE A 119 10.34 -32.56 5.42
CA PHE A 119 10.31 -31.10 5.55
C PHE A 119 11.48 -30.45 4.79
N THR A 120 12.69 -31.01 4.91
CA THR A 120 13.86 -30.49 4.20
C THR A 120 13.68 -30.58 2.70
N MET A 121 13.16 -31.70 2.18
CA MET A 121 12.93 -31.84 0.73
C MET A 121 11.79 -30.96 0.21
N GLN A 122 10.72 -30.79 0.98
CA GLN A 122 9.58 -29.95 0.59
C GLN A 122 9.94 -28.45 0.53
N TYR A 123 10.89 -28.00 1.37
CA TYR A 123 11.34 -26.61 1.43
C TYR A 123 12.80 -26.41 1.03
N ALA A 124 13.42 -27.39 0.36
CA ALA A 124 14.84 -27.36 0.00
C ALA A 124 15.20 -26.13 -0.84
N LEU A 125 14.34 -25.77 -1.80
CA LEU A 125 14.55 -24.63 -2.67
C LEU A 125 14.48 -23.30 -1.91
N LEU A 126 13.59 -23.19 -0.92
CA LEU A 126 13.52 -22.02 -0.03
C LEU A 126 14.77 -21.93 0.84
N PHE A 127 15.23 -23.03 1.42
CA PHE A 127 16.47 -23.07 2.21
C PHE A 127 17.70 -22.70 1.36
N ILE A 128 17.83 -23.27 0.16
CA ILE A 128 18.88 -22.93 -0.81
C ILE A 128 18.80 -21.44 -1.18
N THR A 129 17.60 -20.89 -1.36
CA THR A 129 17.40 -19.47 -1.65
C THR A 129 17.85 -18.59 -0.50
N ILE A 130 17.51 -18.94 0.75
CA ILE A 130 17.95 -18.19 1.94
C ILE A 130 19.47 -18.25 2.07
N VAL A 131 20.06 -19.45 2.02
CA VAL A 131 21.52 -19.64 2.13
C VAL A 131 22.24 -18.93 1.00
N GLY A 132 21.70 -18.98 -0.22
CA GLY A 132 22.21 -18.26 -1.38
C GLY A 132 22.13 -16.74 -1.17
N CYS A 133 21.00 -16.22 -0.69
CA CYS A 133 20.82 -14.79 -0.42
C CYS A 133 21.78 -14.28 0.67
N VAL A 134 21.95 -15.05 1.76
CA VAL A 134 22.93 -14.75 2.81
C VAL A 134 24.36 -14.78 2.27
N SER A 135 24.71 -15.77 1.46
CA SER A 135 26.04 -15.89 0.85
C SER A 135 26.31 -14.75 -0.13
N VAL A 136 25.36 -14.40 -0.99
CA VAL A 136 25.44 -13.25 -1.90
C VAL A 136 25.59 -11.95 -1.12
N SER A 137 24.82 -11.77 -0.05
CA SER A 137 24.93 -10.58 0.82
C SER A 137 26.31 -10.48 1.48
N PHE A 138 26.87 -11.60 1.93
CA PHE A 138 28.22 -11.67 2.49
C PHE A 138 29.31 -11.39 1.43
N LEU A 139 29.14 -11.89 0.22
CA LEU A 139 30.05 -11.61 -0.90
C LEU A 139 29.97 -10.15 -1.33
N ILE A 140 28.78 -9.55 -1.37
CA ILE A 140 28.60 -8.11 -1.64
C ILE A 140 29.32 -7.31 -0.56
N TYR A 141 29.08 -7.60 0.72
CA TYR A 141 29.76 -6.92 1.83
C TYR A 141 31.29 -7.04 1.73
N SER A 142 31.80 -8.22 1.38
CA SER A 142 33.24 -8.47 1.26
C SER A 142 33.88 -7.87 -0.01
N CYS A 143 33.09 -7.67 -1.07
CA CYS A 143 33.54 -7.12 -2.35
C CYS A 143 33.50 -5.58 -2.38
N VAL A 144 32.69 -4.96 -1.50
CA VAL A 144 32.62 -3.50 -1.39
C VAL A 144 33.90 -3.00 -0.69
N PRO A 145 34.74 -2.18 -1.37
CA PRO A 145 35.90 -1.59 -0.73
C PRO A 145 35.49 -0.70 0.44
N ASP A 146 36.26 -0.70 1.53
CA ASP A 146 35.97 0.10 2.73
C ASP A 146 35.74 1.60 2.41
N PHE A 147 36.43 2.13 1.39
CA PHE A 147 36.24 3.50 0.92
C PHE A 147 34.83 3.76 0.35
N MET A 148 34.25 2.79 -0.36
CA MET A 148 32.88 2.92 -0.90
C MET A 148 31.85 2.90 0.22
N THR A 149 31.97 1.98 1.19
CA THR A 149 31.08 1.95 2.37
C THR A 149 31.18 3.25 3.16
N LEU A 150 32.39 3.77 3.37
CA LEU A 150 32.62 5.05 4.03
C LEU A 150 32.04 6.23 3.25
N PHE A 151 32.15 6.21 1.90
CA PHE A 151 31.55 7.23 1.04
C PHE A 151 30.02 7.22 1.16
N PHE A 152 29.38 6.05 1.07
CA PHE A 152 27.92 5.93 1.23
C PHE A 152 27.46 6.33 2.62
N TYR A 153 28.15 5.89 3.67
CA TYR A 153 27.84 6.27 5.05
C TYR A 153 27.97 7.78 5.24
N ASN A 154 29.05 8.38 4.77
CA ASN A 154 29.24 9.83 4.86
C ASN A 154 28.22 10.59 4.01
N MET A 155 27.90 10.12 2.80
CA MET A 155 26.89 10.73 1.94
C MET A 155 25.51 10.70 2.60
N LEU A 156 25.10 9.55 3.14
CA LEU A 156 23.84 9.38 3.85
C LEU A 156 23.81 10.23 5.13
N SER A 157 24.89 10.22 5.91
CA SER A 157 25.02 11.04 7.11
C SER A 157 24.95 12.54 6.79
N ARG A 158 25.60 12.99 5.72
CA ARG A 158 25.52 14.38 5.24
C ARG A 158 24.11 14.75 4.79
N LEU A 159 23.42 13.86 4.08
CA LEU A 159 22.04 14.06 3.64
C LEU A 159 21.09 14.18 4.83
N LEU A 160 21.18 13.25 5.79
CA LEU A 160 20.34 13.23 6.99
C LEU A 160 20.63 14.42 7.91
N ASN A 161 21.91 14.78 8.10
CA ASN A 161 22.28 15.97 8.86
C ASN A 161 21.83 17.26 8.16
N GLY A 162 21.93 17.34 6.84
CA GLY A 162 21.41 18.46 6.05
C GLY A 162 19.88 18.60 6.20
N ALA A 163 19.15 17.48 6.13
CA ALA A 163 17.72 17.46 6.38
C ALA A 163 17.37 17.88 7.82
N SER A 164 18.16 17.43 8.81
CA SER A 164 18.00 17.85 10.22
C SER A 164 18.24 19.35 10.40
N MET A 165 19.28 19.91 9.78
CA MET A 165 19.58 21.34 9.82
C MET A 165 18.46 22.16 9.16
N LEU A 166 17.93 21.70 8.03
CA LEU A 166 16.80 22.35 7.36
C LEU A 166 15.57 22.38 8.26
N LEU A 167 15.26 21.26 8.92
CA LEU A 167 14.15 21.18 9.87
C LEU A 167 14.36 22.10 11.08
N GLU A 168 15.58 22.20 11.60
CA GLU A 168 15.93 23.12 12.70
C GLU A 168 15.80 24.59 12.28
N PHE A 169 16.20 24.93 11.06
CA PHE A 169 15.95 26.25 10.49
C PHE A 169 14.45 26.56 10.39
N CYS A 170 13.65 25.61 9.89
CA CYS A 170 12.19 25.77 9.81
C CYS A 170 11.51 25.84 11.19
N HIS A 171 12.10 25.23 12.21
CA HIS A 171 11.63 25.35 13.60
C HIS A 171 11.88 26.76 14.14
N GLY A 172 13.10 27.29 13.95
CA GLY A 172 13.47 28.65 14.40
C GLY A 172 12.75 29.77 13.65
N ALA A 173 12.42 29.56 12.37
CA ALA A 173 11.75 30.53 11.52
C ALA A 173 10.21 30.54 11.67
N ALA A 174 9.66 30.06 12.78
CA ALA A 174 8.21 29.92 12.99
C ALA A 174 7.40 31.19 12.65
N LEU A 175 7.87 32.35 13.10
CA LEU A 175 7.20 33.63 12.83
C LEU A 175 7.13 33.95 11.33
N PHE A 176 8.20 33.68 10.57
CA PHE A 176 8.23 33.88 9.13
C PHE A 176 7.30 32.91 8.38
N VAL A 177 7.24 31.65 8.83
CA VAL A 177 6.35 30.65 8.21
C VAL A 177 4.89 31.09 8.36
N TRP A 178 4.50 31.49 9.57
CA TRP A 178 3.12 31.93 9.83
C TRP A 178 2.78 33.25 9.14
N THR A 179 3.71 34.21 9.04
CA THR A 179 3.45 35.46 8.28
C THR A 179 3.29 35.21 6.80
N VAL A 180 4.08 34.31 6.20
CA VAL A 180 3.94 33.91 4.80
C VAL A 180 2.61 33.21 4.56
N VAL A 181 2.20 32.30 5.45
CA VAL A 181 0.92 31.59 5.35
C VAL A 181 -0.25 32.55 5.48
N VAL A 182 -0.28 33.38 6.53
CA VAL A 182 -1.36 34.36 6.74
C VAL A 182 -1.40 35.37 5.60
N GLY A 183 -0.24 35.87 5.16
CA GLY A 183 -0.15 36.76 4.00
C GLY A 183 -0.69 36.12 2.72
N TYR A 184 -0.34 34.86 2.47
CA TYR A 184 -0.87 34.11 1.33
C TYR A 184 -2.40 33.95 1.39
N ILE A 185 -2.96 33.63 2.56
CA ILE A 185 -4.42 33.55 2.75
C ILE A 185 -5.10 34.91 2.54
N ILE A 186 -4.49 36.01 3.00
CA ILE A 186 -5.01 37.37 2.77
C ILE A 186 -5.02 37.68 1.27
N ILE A 187 -3.91 37.43 0.56
CA ILE A 187 -3.82 37.67 -0.89
C ILE A 187 -4.81 36.78 -1.65
N LEU A 188 -4.96 35.52 -1.26
CA LEU A 188 -5.99 34.62 -1.80
C LEU A 188 -7.40 35.18 -1.61
N SER A 189 -7.70 35.74 -0.44
CA SER A 189 -9.05 36.24 -0.12
C SER A 189 -9.41 37.54 -0.83
N VAL A 190 -8.44 38.44 -1.05
CA VAL A 190 -8.68 39.77 -1.62
C VAL A 190 -8.44 39.82 -3.12
N TRP A 191 -7.49 39.06 -3.66
CA TRP A 191 -6.97 39.18 -5.03
C TRP A 191 -7.19 37.94 -5.91
N TRP A 192 -8.20 37.12 -5.62
CA TRP A 192 -8.57 36.01 -6.50
C TRP A 192 -9.29 36.50 -7.77
N THR A 193 -8.51 36.90 -8.78
CA THR A 193 -8.96 37.46 -10.07
C THR A 193 -8.39 36.60 -11.22
N PRO A 194 -9.04 36.47 -12.40
CA PRO A 194 -8.53 35.68 -13.52
C PRO A 194 -7.08 35.97 -13.94
N ASN A 195 -6.62 37.23 -13.81
CA ASN A 195 -5.26 37.63 -14.17
C ASN A 195 -4.21 37.21 -13.12
N THR A 196 -4.57 37.14 -11.84
CA THR A 196 -3.67 36.81 -10.73
C THR A 196 -3.69 35.31 -10.40
N ARG A 197 -4.80 34.62 -10.72
CA ARG A 197 -5.00 33.18 -10.53
C ARG A 197 -3.79 32.29 -10.88
N PRO A 198 -3.13 32.40 -12.06
CA PRO A 198 -2.01 31.52 -12.39
C PRO A 198 -0.85 31.67 -11.40
N TYR A 199 -0.51 32.89 -10.99
CA TYR A 199 0.58 33.14 -10.03
C TYR A 199 0.27 32.55 -8.65
N LEU A 200 -0.97 32.68 -8.16
CA LEU A 200 -1.37 32.12 -6.86
C LEU A 200 -1.37 30.58 -6.85
N ILE A 201 -1.66 29.95 -8.00
CA ILE A 201 -1.59 28.48 -8.14
C ILE A 201 -0.14 28.00 -8.09
N TYR A 202 0.80 28.70 -8.74
CA TYR A 202 2.23 28.35 -8.69
C TYR A 202 2.85 28.57 -7.30
N LEU A 203 2.40 29.59 -6.56
CA LEU A 203 2.88 29.85 -5.19
C LEU A 203 2.30 28.88 -4.16
N SER A 204 1.11 28.33 -4.40
CA SER A 204 0.43 27.39 -3.49
C SER A 204 1.32 26.25 -3.00
N PRO A 205 1.90 25.39 -3.87
CA PRO A 205 2.71 24.27 -3.41
C PRO A 205 3.90 24.73 -2.55
N ILE A 206 4.53 25.86 -2.90
CA ILE A 206 5.68 26.39 -2.15
C ILE A 206 5.27 26.75 -0.71
N VAL A 207 4.17 27.49 -0.55
CA VAL A 207 3.66 27.90 0.78
C VAL A 207 3.27 26.68 1.61
N TRP A 208 2.56 25.72 1.03
CA TRP A 208 2.16 24.50 1.72
C TRP A 208 3.34 23.59 2.07
N THR A 209 4.36 23.50 1.21
CA THR A 209 5.59 22.75 1.52
C THR A 209 6.35 23.37 2.70
N ILE A 210 6.45 24.70 2.77
CA ILE A 210 7.07 25.40 3.91
C ILE A 210 6.27 25.14 5.19
N LEU A 211 4.93 25.18 5.13
CA LEU A 211 4.08 24.89 6.28
C LEU A 211 4.21 23.43 6.74
N ILE A 212 4.19 22.45 5.82
CA ILE A 212 4.39 21.03 6.15
C ILE A 212 5.77 20.80 6.78
N CYS A 213 6.82 21.42 6.23
CA CYS A 213 8.17 21.33 6.79
C CYS A 213 8.20 21.85 8.25
N HIS A 214 7.53 22.97 8.53
CA HIS A 214 7.40 23.51 9.88
C HIS A 214 6.60 22.57 10.79
N LEU A 215 5.47 22.03 10.34
CA LEU A 215 4.67 21.05 11.09
C LEU A 215 5.47 19.80 11.47
N VAL A 216 6.27 19.27 10.53
CA VAL A 216 7.17 18.12 10.77
C VAL A 216 8.27 18.49 11.77
N SER A 217 8.78 19.72 11.73
CA SER A 217 9.81 20.18 12.67
C SER A 217 9.32 20.24 14.13
N ILE A 218 8.02 20.40 14.35
CA ILE A 218 7.42 20.43 15.70
C ILE A 218 7.31 19.01 16.30
N ALA A 219 7.33 17.96 15.47
CA ALA A 219 7.15 16.57 15.91
C ALA A 219 8.32 15.99 16.75
N GLY A 220 9.28 16.83 17.16
CA GLY A 220 10.33 16.49 18.11
C GLY A 220 11.20 15.33 17.64
N SER A 221 11.27 14.25 18.42
CA SER A 221 12.11 13.08 18.12
C SER A 221 11.70 12.33 16.85
N LEU A 222 10.45 12.46 16.38
CA LEU A 222 9.95 11.77 15.18
C LEU A 222 10.13 12.60 13.90
N ARG A 223 10.76 13.78 13.99
CA ARG A 223 10.94 14.71 12.87
C ARG A 223 11.54 14.06 11.61
N LEU A 224 12.61 13.28 11.78
CA LEU A 224 13.30 12.61 10.68
C LEU A 224 12.47 11.46 10.09
N THR A 225 11.81 10.68 10.95
CA THR A 225 10.97 9.56 10.52
C THR A 225 9.79 10.04 9.68
N ILE A 226 9.07 11.08 10.13
CA ILE A 226 7.92 11.63 9.42
C ILE A 226 8.36 12.26 8.09
N LEU A 227 9.47 12.99 8.07
CA LEU A 227 10.03 13.56 6.84
C LEU A 227 10.37 12.46 5.83
N LEU A 228 11.03 11.38 6.28
CA LEU A 228 11.41 10.27 5.41
C LEU A 228 10.18 9.55 4.84
N THR A 229 9.14 9.35 5.65
CA THR A 229 7.87 8.77 5.18
C THR A 229 7.20 9.66 4.13
N LEU A 230 7.19 10.99 4.33
CA LEU A 230 6.63 11.92 3.35
C LEU A 230 7.41 11.93 2.04
N VAL A 231 8.74 11.92 2.09
CA VAL A 231 9.59 11.82 0.89
C VAL A 231 9.37 10.48 0.19
N ALA A 232 9.28 9.37 0.93
CA ALA A 232 8.99 8.06 0.35
C ALA A 232 7.62 8.04 -0.34
N LEU A 233 6.57 8.59 0.29
CA LEU A 233 5.24 8.73 -0.32
C LEU A 233 5.29 9.59 -1.58
N MET A 234 6.05 10.69 -1.58
CA MET A 234 6.24 11.52 -2.77
C MET A 234 6.91 10.75 -3.91
N VAL A 235 8.00 10.01 -3.61
CA VAL A 235 8.71 9.20 -4.61
C VAL A 235 7.82 8.11 -5.16
N ILE A 236 7.07 7.41 -4.30
CA ILE A 236 6.10 6.39 -4.72
C ILE A 236 5.01 7.00 -5.59
N GLY A 237 4.47 8.17 -5.20
CA GLY A 237 3.47 8.89 -5.99
C GLY A 237 3.99 9.30 -7.37
N PHE A 238 5.24 9.77 -7.44
CA PHE A 238 5.88 10.12 -8.71
C PHE A 238 6.14 8.90 -9.60
N LEU A 239 6.62 7.79 -9.03
CA LEU A 239 6.79 6.53 -9.75
C LEU A 239 5.45 5.97 -10.25
N ALA A 240 4.38 6.11 -9.46
CA ALA A 240 3.03 5.73 -9.86
C ALA A 240 2.50 6.60 -11.01
N ASP A 241 2.77 7.92 -11.00
CA ASP A 241 2.42 8.82 -12.10
C ASP A 241 3.15 8.45 -13.40
N ILE A 242 4.47 8.19 -13.32
CA ILE A 242 5.26 7.75 -14.49
C ILE A 242 4.69 6.45 -15.06
N LYS A 243 4.38 5.47 -14.20
CA LYS A 243 3.81 4.20 -14.62
C LYS A 243 2.43 4.38 -15.25
N GLY A 244 1.60 5.27 -14.70
CA GLY A 244 0.29 5.62 -15.27
C GLY A 244 0.42 6.17 -16.68
N ARG A 245 1.29 7.17 -16.87
CA ARG A 245 1.54 7.76 -18.21
C ARG A 245 2.05 6.75 -19.23
N TYR A 246 2.93 5.82 -18.83
CA TYR A 246 3.41 4.77 -19.72
C TYR A 246 2.27 3.82 -20.13
N SER A 247 1.42 3.42 -19.18
CA SER A 247 0.26 2.57 -19.45
C SER A 247 -0.72 3.25 -20.41
N ASP A 248 -1.07 4.52 -20.18
CA ASP A 248 -1.98 5.28 -21.04
C ASP A 248 -1.42 5.45 -22.46
N SER A 249 -0.10 5.70 -22.58
CA SER A 249 0.58 5.81 -23.88
C SER A 249 0.60 4.48 -24.64
N ALA A 250 0.80 3.35 -23.94
CA ALA A 250 0.78 2.02 -24.54
C ALA A 250 -0.63 1.64 -25.02
N THR A 251 -1.67 1.95 -24.24
CA THR A 251 -3.06 1.73 -24.65
C THR A 251 -3.44 2.58 -25.86
N ALA A 252 -3.04 3.85 -25.89
CA ALA A 252 -3.27 4.73 -27.03
C ALA A 252 -2.59 4.22 -28.32
N ALA A 253 -1.38 3.68 -28.23
CA ALA A 253 -0.67 3.09 -29.39
C ALA A 253 -1.40 1.86 -29.95
N ILE A 254 -1.90 0.97 -29.08
CA ILE A 254 -2.66 -0.22 -29.49
C ILE A 254 -3.99 0.18 -30.16
N THR A 255 -4.68 1.20 -29.64
CA THR A 255 -5.93 1.69 -30.25
C THR A 255 -5.70 2.28 -31.64
N VAL A 256 -4.56 2.97 -31.87
CA VAL A 256 -4.20 3.53 -33.18
C VAL A 256 -3.78 2.44 -34.18
N GLU A 257 -3.06 1.41 -33.75
CA GLU A 257 -2.76 0.26 -34.62
C GLU A 257 -4.02 -0.52 -35.01
N GLN A 258 -4.93 -0.76 -34.06
CA GLN A 258 -6.21 -1.42 -34.36
C GLN A 258 -7.09 -0.59 -35.29
N SER A 259 -7.16 0.74 -35.14
CA SER A 259 -7.92 1.57 -36.08
C SER A 259 -7.31 1.57 -37.49
N ASN A 260 -5.98 1.52 -37.60
CA ASN A 260 -5.30 1.47 -38.89
C ASN A 260 -5.44 0.09 -39.56
N GLU A 261 -5.43 -1.00 -38.80
CA GLU A 261 -5.71 -2.34 -39.34
C GLU A 261 -7.17 -2.49 -39.75
N GLU A 262 -8.11 -1.94 -38.99
CA GLU A 262 -9.55 -1.98 -39.30
C GLU A 262 -9.88 -1.12 -40.54
N GLU A 263 -9.19 0.00 -40.75
CA GLU A 263 -9.29 0.81 -41.98
C GLU A 263 -8.60 0.14 -43.19
N SER A 264 -7.50 -0.59 -42.97
CA SER A 264 -6.81 -1.38 -44.01
C SER A 264 -7.59 -2.63 -44.42
N HIS A 265 -8.31 -3.27 -43.47
CA HIS A 265 -9.18 -4.41 -43.70
C HIS A 265 -10.63 -4.05 -44.03
N ALA A 266 -11.00 -2.76 -44.00
CA ALA A 266 -12.26 -2.29 -44.55
C ALA A 266 -12.27 -2.60 -46.05
N LEU A 267 -12.93 -3.71 -46.39
CA LEU A 267 -13.07 -4.18 -47.76
C LEU A 267 -13.46 -3.01 -48.65
N THR A 268 -12.63 -2.73 -49.67
CA THR A 268 -12.99 -1.77 -50.70
C THR A 268 -14.44 -2.01 -51.11
N PRO A 269 -15.25 -0.97 -51.35
CA PRO A 269 -16.69 -1.14 -51.59
C PRO A 269 -16.98 -2.14 -52.73
N MET A 270 -16.06 -2.30 -53.67
CA MET A 270 -16.09 -3.37 -54.68
C MET A 270 -16.05 -4.80 -54.11
N GLN A 271 -15.22 -5.10 -53.11
CA GLN A 271 -15.13 -6.44 -52.52
C GLN A 271 -16.33 -6.75 -51.61
N ALA A 272 -16.88 -5.75 -50.90
CA ALA A 272 -18.13 -5.90 -50.15
C ALA A 272 -19.33 -6.17 -51.09
N ILE A 273 -19.40 -5.49 -52.23
CA ILE A 273 -20.43 -5.75 -53.24
C ILE A 273 -20.23 -7.13 -53.88
N ARG A 274 -18.99 -7.55 -54.15
CA ARG A 274 -18.69 -8.86 -54.74
C ARG A 274 -19.05 -10.02 -53.81
N SER A 275 -18.79 -9.90 -52.51
CA SER A 275 -19.18 -10.91 -51.51
C SER A 275 -20.70 -10.97 -51.32
N GLY A 276 -21.39 -9.83 -51.31
CA GLY A 276 -22.87 -9.78 -51.32
C GLY A 276 -23.50 -10.39 -52.57
N LEU A 277 -22.89 -10.17 -53.76
CA LEU A 277 -23.34 -10.79 -55.00
C LEU A 277 -23.05 -12.30 -55.05
N ALA A 278 -21.94 -12.75 -54.45
CA ALA A 278 -21.60 -14.17 -54.36
C ALA A 278 -22.60 -14.93 -53.46
N TRP A 279 -23.02 -14.32 -52.35
CA TRP A 279 -24.07 -14.86 -51.48
C TRP A 279 -25.43 -14.98 -52.21
N LEU A 280 -25.81 -13.96 -52.98
CA LEU A 280 -27.04 -13.96 -53.80
C LEU A 280 -27.03 -14.99 -54.94
N ARG A 281 -25.84 -15.41 -55.41
CA ARG A 281 -25.70 -16.36 -56.52
C ARG A 281 -25.70 -17.83 -56.08
N GLY A 282 -25.75 -18.09 -54.77
CA GLY A 282 -25.94 -19.44 -54.23
C GLY A 282 -24.87 -20.46 -54.62
N THR A 283 -23.64 -20.01 -54.87
CA THR A 283 -22.50 -20.92 -55.07
C THR A 283 -21.72 -21.03 -53.78
N GLU A 284 -22.13 -21.94 -52.89
CA GLU A 284 -21.22 -22.53 -51.92
C GLU A 284 -20.18 -23.34 -52.69
N GLU A 285 -19.05 -22.72 -53.02
CA GLU A 285 -17.85 -23.51 -53.27
C GLU A 285 -17.26 -23.90 -51.91
N SER A 286 -17.31 -25.20 -51.66
CA SER A 286 -16.64 -25.87 -50.56
C SER A 286 -15.16 -25.52 -50.55
N CYS A 287 -14.65 -25.00 -49.44
CA CYS A 287 -13.21 -24.96 -49.20
C CYS A 287 -12.92 -25.66 -47.87
N SER A 288 -12.13 -26.73 -48.00
CA SER A 288 -11.33 -27.41 -46.99
C SER A 288 -10.43 -26.45 -46.21
#